data_AF-A0A7S3XL47-F1
#
_entry.id   AF-A0A7S3XL47-F1
#
_cell.length_a   1.000
_cell.length_b   1.000
_cell.length_c   1.000
_cell.angle_alpha   90.00
_cell.angle_beta   90.00
_cell.angle_gamma   90.00
#
_symmetry.space_group_name_H-M   'P 1'
#
loop_
_entity.id
_entity.type
_entity.pdbx_description
1 polymer ?
#
loop_
_entity_poly.entity_id
_entity_poly.type
_entity_poly.pdbx_seq_one_letter_code
_entity_poly.pdbx_strand_id
1 'polypeptide(L)'
;KQYGYKDFQASQGWVQKFIIRHGLRSDNLHGEAGDVKEEDHVKAIGELQASSLAKTDPEDIYNMDETGLFYRLLPRRTYVLQSEEKKTTRGTKAMKAKDRLTVIVCCHATGTDKVPLMDIGKSADPRCFRLRKPKIKYVANKSAWNNSKEMLKWLRMFKNHIKKTKPGKKVVLIMDNCGAHGQDLSEFEDVIDFKFLPPNTTSRFQPYDAGIIAVLKCRYKYRLLKIWALTVLEQDALMVQAKACRSVKYVNGMYGIHQGKPPNVLDALELLEEVWENDISEEFITRCWLKCTILDPAQQSALTSDHGKNKKAE
;
A
#
# COMPACT_ATOMS: atom_id res chain seq x y z
N LYS A 1 -32.18 -1.43 35.63
CA LYS A 1 -33.07 -2.33 34.86
C LYS A 1 -32.30 -3.62 34.59
N GLN A 2 -32.82 -4.74 35.13
CA GLN A 2 -32.57 -6.19 34.86
C GLN A 2 -31.20 -6.53 34.25
N TYR A 3 -30.24 -7.18 34.91
CA TYR A 3 -30.28 -8.49 35.59
C TYR A 3 -29.25 -8.49 36.74
N GLY A 4 -29.65 -8.91 37.95
CA GLY A 4 -28.91 -8.71 39.20
C GLY A 4 -27.62 -9.53 39.43
N TYR A 5 -26.68 -9.53 38.50
CA TYR A 5 -25.38 -10.19 38.66
C TYR A 5 -24.28 -9.17 38.94
N LYS A 6 -23.87 -9.04 40.21
CA LYS A 6 -22.78 -8.12 40.62
C LYS A 6 -21.38 -8.66 40.31
N ASP A 7 -21.25 -9.97 40.08
CA ASP A 7 -19.96 -10.68 39.96
C ASP A 7 -19.77 -11.43 38.62
N PHE A 8 -20.53 -11.08 37.58
CA PHE A 8 -20.37 -11.74 36.29
C PHE A 8 -19.02 -11.39 35.64
N GLN A 9 -18.17 -12.40 35.45
CA GLN A 9 -16.94 -12.29 34.66
C GLN A 9 -17.02 -13.19 33.42
N ALA A 10 -17.06 -12.57 32.24
CA ALA A 10 -17.02 -13.27 30.98
C ALA A 10 -15.60 -13.79 30.70
N SER A 11 -15.38 -15.09 30.95
CA SER A 11 -14.16 -15.76 30.50
C SER A 11 -14.16 -15.94 28.98
N GLN A 12 -12.98 -16.13 28.37
CA GLN A 12 -12.85 -16.42 26.93
C GLN A 12 -13.70 -17.63 26.51
N GLY A 13 -13.74 -18.68 27.35
CA GLY A 13 -14.57 -19.85 27.10
C GLY A 13 -16.06 -19.58 27.18
N TRP A 14 -16.51 -18.67 28.06
CA TRP A 14 -17.92 -18.25 28.11
C TRP A 14 -18.31 -17.52 26.82
N VAL A 15 -17.48 -16.59 26.34
CA VAL A 15 -17.72 -15.85 25.10
C VAL A 15 -17.77 -16.79 23.90
N GLN A 16 -16.82 -17.73 23.79
CA GLN A 16 -16.79 -18.68 22.68
C GLN A 16 -18.05 -19.58 22.64
N LYS A 17 -18.48 -20.09 23.80
CA LYS A 17 -19.71 -20.90 23.91
C LYS A 17 -20.97 -20.08 23.68
N PHE A 18 -20.98 -18.80 24.09
CA PHE A 18 -22.08 -17.89 23.83
C PHE A 18 -22.22 -17.61 22.33
N ILE A 19 -21.11 -17.33 21.64
CA ILE A 19 -21.07 -17.12 20.20
C ILE A 19 -21.63 -18.35 19.46
N ILE A 20 -21.16 -19.55 19.80
CA ILE A 20 -21.64 -20.81 19.21
C ILE A 20 -23.13 -21.03 19.50
N ARG A 21 -23.56 -20.87 20.76
CA ARG A 21 -24.96 -21.12 21.18
C ARG A 21 -25.95 -20.21 20.47
N HIS A 22 -25.57 -18.96 20.25
CA HIS A 22 -26.43 -17.95 19.62
C HIS A 22 -26.22 -17.84 18.11
N GLY A 23 -25.45 -18.75 17.51
CA GLY A 23 -25.18 -18.73 16.07
C GLY A 23 -24.49 -17.45 15.59
N LEU A 24 -23.76 -16.78 16.49
CA LEU A 24 -23.04 -15.56 16.15
C LEU A 24 -21.78 -15.94 15.38
N ARG A 25 -21.50 -15.22 14.29
CA ARG A 25 -20.30 -15.41 13.49
C ARG A 25 -19.46 -14.14 13.57
N SER A 26 -18.15 -14.32 13.73
CA SER A 26 -17.21 -13.22 13.55
C SER A 26 -16.90 -13.11 12.06
N ASP A 27 -17.53 -12.16 11.39
CA ASP A 27 -17.22 -11.83 10.01
C ASP A 27 -16.28 -10.62 9.93
N ASN A 28 -15.36 -10.68 8.96
CA ASN A 28 -14.58 -9.52 8.59
C ASN A 28 -15.49 -8.56 7.83
N LEU A 29 -15.99 -7.53 8.50
CA LEU A 29 -16.71 -6.44 7.85
C LEU A 29 -15.75 -5.74 6.89
N HIS A 30 -16.06 -5.77 5.59
CA HIS A 30 -15.32 -5.02 4.59
C HIS A 30 -15.72 -3.53 4.69
N GLY A 31 -14.89 -2.60 4.21
CA GLY A 31 -15.24 -1.16 4.16
C GLY A 31 -16.47 -0.89 3.30
N GLU A 32 -16.83 0.38 3.06
CA GLU A 32 -18.04 0.85 2.35
C GLU A 32 -18.27 0.22 0.96
N ALA A 33 -18.60 -1.07 0.90
CA ALA A 33 -19.26 -1.75 -0.20
C ALA A 33 -20.77 -1.57 0.04
N GLY A 34 -21.19 -0.30 0.04
CA GLY A 34 -22.54 0.11 0.40
C GLY A 34 -23.34 0.57 -0.82
N ASP A 35 -24.52 -0.03 -0.97
CA ASP A 35 -25.72 0.46 -1.68
C ASP A 35 -25.87 0.35 -3.20
N VAL A 36 -24.98 -0.33 -3.93
CA VAL A 36 -25.22 -0.61 -5.36
C VAL A 36 -25.48 -2.10 -5.58
N LYS A 37 -26.50 -2.41 -6.40
CA LYS A 37 -26.86 -3.80 -6.71
C LYS A 37 -25.70 -4.47 -7.43
N GLU A 38 -25.37 -5.70 -7.02
CA GLU A 38 -24.26 -6.46 -7.61
C GLU A 38 -24.37 -6.60 -9.14
N GLU A 39 -25.59 -6.67 -9.65
CA GLU A 39 -25.92 -6.70 -11.08
C GLU A 39 -25.40 -5.47 -11.83
N ASP A 40 -25.54 -4.28 -11.25
CA ASP A 40 -25.09 -3.02 -11.86
C ASP A 40 -23.56 -2.96 -11.95
N HIS A 41 -22.86 -3.50 -10.95
CA HIS A 41 -21.41 -3.61 -10.95
C HIS A 41 -20.89 -4.61 -12.00
N VAL A 42 -21.52 -5.78 -12.10
CA VAL A 42 -21.15 -6.78 -13.11
C VAL A 42 -21.37 -6.24 -14.51
N LYS A 43 -22.48 -5.52 -14.75
CA LYS A 43 -22.74 -4.88 -16.03
C LYS A 43 -21.70 -3.82 -16.37
N ALA A 44 -21.40 -2.92 -15.43
CA ALA A 44 -20.44 -1.84 -15.67
C ALA A 44 -19.00 -2.36 -15.90
N ILE A 45 -18.61 -3.44 -15.23
CA ILE A 45 -17.34 -4.13 -15.51
C ILE A 45 -17.37 -4.83 -16.86
N GLY A 46 -18.48 -5.47 -17.22
CA GLY A 46 -18.65 -6.05 -18.56
C GLY A 46 -18.52 -5.01 -19.67
N GLU A 47 -19.08 -3.81 -19.47
CA GLU A 47 -18.92 -2.68 -20.39
C GLU A 47 -17.46 -2.19 -20.45
N LEU A 48 -16.77 -2.13 -19.30
CA LEU A 48 -15.36 -1.79 -19.24
C LEU A 48 -14.48 -2.83 -19.96
N GLN A 49 -14.75 -4.12 -19.75
CA GLN A 49 -14.09 -5.23 -20.44
C GLN A 49 -14.33 -5.17 -21.95
N ALA A 50 -15.56 -4.90 -22.38
CA ALA A 50 -15.94 -4.78 -23.79
C ALA A 50 -15.47 -3.48 -24.47
N SER A 51 -14.83 -2.57 -23.72
CA SER A 51 -14.32 -1.30 -24.25
C SER A 51 -13.00 -1.48 -25.03
N SER A 52 -12.19 -0.42 -25.14
CA SER A 52 -10.82 -0.53 -25.67
C SER A 52 -9.98 -1.58 -24.95
N LEU A 53 -10.31 -1.91 -23.69
CA LEU A 53 -9.64 -2.93 -22.90
C LEU A 53 -9.55 -4.29 -23.61
N ALA A 54 -10.62 -4.75 -24.28
CA ALA A 54 -10.67 -6.06 -24.94
C ALA A 54 -9.63 -6.24 -26.06
N LYS A 55 -9.16 -5.13 -26.65
CA LYS A 55 -8.21 -5.13 -27.77
C LYS A 55 -6.81 -4.72 -27.33
N THR A 56 -6.64 -4.34 -26.07
CA THR A 56 -5.35 -3.93 -25.52
C THR A 56 -4.61 -5.15 -25.01
N ASP A 57 -3.32 -5.22 -25.28
CA ASP A 57 -2.45 -6.24 -24.70
C ASP A 57 -2.39 -6.05 -23.17
N PRO A 58 -2.45 -7.11 -22.34
CA PRO A 58 -2.23 -7.01 -20.90
C PRO A 58 -0.99 -6.20 -20.49
N GLU A 59 0.07 -6.23 -21.30
CA GLU A 59 1.27 -5.42 -21.07
C GLU A 59 1.05 -3.92 -21.26
N ASP A 60 -0.01 -3.51 -21.93
CA ASP A 60 -0.37 -2.11 -22.21
C ASP A 60 -1.56 -1.65 -21.33
N ILE A 61 -1.97 -2.46 -20.34
CA ILE A 61 -3.05 -2.15 -19.37
C ILE A 61 -2.45 -1.92 -18.00
N TYR A 62 -2.55 -0.68 -17.51
CA TYR A 62 -2.09 -0.25 -16.19
C TYR A 62 -3.25 0.00 -15.26
N ASN A 63 -3.04 -0.29 -13.98
CA ASN A 63 -3.89 0.19 -12.91
C ASN A 63 -3.03 1.03 -11.95
N MET A 64 -3.65 2.05 -11.37
CA MET A 64 -3.03 2.92 -10.38
C MET A 64 -3.92 3.01 -9.15
N ASP A 65 -3.28 3.05 -7.98
CA ASP A 65 -3.95 3.31 -6.71
C ASP A 65 -3.06 4.08 -5.74
N GLU A 66 -3.67 4.56 -4.66
CA GLU A 66 -3.08 5.38 -3.64
C GLU A 66 -3.25 4.76 -2.27
N THR A 67 -2.18 4.80 -1.47
CA THR A 67 -2.26 4.23 -0.13
C THR A 67 -1.55 5.03 0.93
N GLY A 68 -2.20 5.16 2.09
CA GLY A 68 -1.58 5.75 3.27
C GLY A 68 -0.62 4.77 3.95
N LEU A 69 0.65 5.14 4.06
CA LEU A 69 1.67 4.46 4.85
C LEU A 69 1.96 5.24 6.13
N PHE A 70 1.63 4.65 7.29
CA PHE A 70 2.11 5.15 8.58
C PHE A 70 3.53 4.64 8.85
N TYR A 71 4.51 5.34 8.29
CA TYR A 71 5.88 4.81 8.16
C TYR A 71 6.54 4.52 9.51
N ARG A 72 6.28 5.33 10.54
CA ARG A 72 6.85 5.14 11.90
C ARG A 72 6.07 4.19 12.81
N LEU A 73 4.87 3.78 12.41
CA LEU A 73 3.97 3.04 13.28
C LEU A 73 4.48 1.61 13.52
N LEU A 74 4.91 1.29 14.75
CA LEU A 74 5.29 -0.07 15.10
C LEU A 74 4.06 -0.97 15.33
N PRO A 75 4.19 -2.31 15.21
CA PRO A 75 3.13 -3.25 15.56
C PRO A 75 2.60 -2.99 16.98
N ARG A 76 1.29 -3.09 17.15
CA ARG A 76 0.63 -2.92 18.46
C ARG A 76 0.80 -4.14 19.38
N ARG A 77 1.23 -5.28 18.84
CA ARG A 77 1.48 -6.52 19.57
C ARG A 77 2.95 -6.88 19.43
N THR A 78 3.60 -7.11 20.56
CA THR A 78 4.96 -7.65 20.65
C THR A 78 4.92 -8.87 21.57
N TYR A 79 5.79 -9.84 21.32
CA TYR A 79 6.04 -10.92 22.27
C TYR A 79 6.96 -10.38 23.37
N VAL A 80 6.62 -10.69 24.61
CA VAL A 80 7.40 -10.37 25.81
C VAL A 80 7.80 -11.68 26.46
N LEU A 81 9.01 -11.74 27.02
CA LEU A 81 9.45 -12.93 27.73
C LEU A 81 8.52 -13.19 28.91
N GLN A 82 8.30 -14.46 29.23
CA GLN A 82 7.39 -14.84 30.31
C GLN A 82 7.83 -14.29 31.68
N SER A 83 9.13 -14.01 31.83
CA SER A 83 9.75 -13.37 32.99
C SER A 83 9.49 -11.86 33.08
N GLU A 84 8.99 -11.21 32.03
CA GLU A 84 8.69 -9.78 32.03
C GLU A 84 7.24 -9.52 32.44
N GLU A 85 7.04 -8.62 33.41
CA GLU A 85 5.70 -8.26 33.86
C GLU A 85 4.92 -7.48 32.78
N LYS A 86 3.73 -7.97 32.41
CA LYS A 86 2.79 -7.25 31.51
C LYS A 86 2.46 -5.82 31.95
N LYS A 87 2.61 -5.51 33.24
CA LYS A 87 2.34 -4.18 33.82
C LYS A 87 3.46 -3.17 33.55
N THR A 88 4.69 -3.62 33.33
CA THR A 88 5.85 -2.75 33.08
C THR A 88 6.14 -2.56 31.59
N THR A 89 5.64 -3.46 30.72
CA THR A 89 5.70 -3.32 29.26
C THR A 89 4.65 -2.33 28.74
N ARG A 90 4.94 -1.03 28.89
CA ARG A 90 4.15 0.05 28.29
C ARG A 90 4.45 0.18 26.80
N GLY A 91 3.40 0.37 25.98
CA GLY A 91 3.57 0.66 24.55
C GLY A 91 4.40 1.94 24.32
N THR A 92 5.26 1.92 23.31
CA THR A 92 6.15 3.05 23.00
C THR A 92 5.41 4.15 22.23
N LYS A 93 5.93 5.40 22.26
CA LYS A 93 5.40 6.50 21.42
C LYS A 93 5.37 6.14 19.93
N ALA A 94 6.29 5.29 19.47
CA ALA A 94 6.35 4.78 18.10
C ALA A 94 5.12 3.93 17.73
N MET A 95 4.46 3.25 18.67
CA MET A 95 3.21 2.52 18.44
C MET A 95 1.99 3.44 18.26
N LYS A 96 2.14 4.75 18.44
CA LYS A 96 1.10 5.77 18.23
C LYS A 96 1.50 6.81 17.16
N ALA A 97 2.64 6.63 16.49
CA ALA A 97 3.13 7.57 15.49
C ALA A 97 2.25 7.50 14.23
N LYS A 98 1.43 8.54 14.03
CA LYS A 98 0.53 8.69 12.86
C LYS A 98 1.18 9.48 11.72
N ASP A 99 2.51 9.58 11.71
CA ASP A 99 3.24 10.20 10.61
C ASP A 99 2.98 9.39 9.33
N ARG A 100 2.37 10.04 8.35
CA ARG A 100 1.85 9.42 7.13
C ARG A 100 2.58 9.92 5.89
N LEU A 101 2.84 8.99 4.98
CA LEU A 101 3.06 9.25 3.56
C LEU A 101 1.86 8.71 2.78
N THR A 102 1.49 9.36 1.69
CA THR A 102 0.60 8.77 0.68
C THR A 102 1.49 8.31 -0.47
N VAL A 103 1.41 7.03 -0.78
CA VAL A 103 2.23 6.35 -1.80
C VAL A 103 1.33 6.10 -3.00
N ILE A 104 1.74 6.58 -4.17
CA ILE A 104 1.08 6.27 -5.44
C ILE A 104 1.80 5.10 -6.08
N VAL A 105 1.06 4.04 -6.39
CA VAL A 105 1.55 2.78 -6.97
C VAL A 105 0.88 2.55 -8.32
N CYS A 106 1.67 2.13 -9.32
CA CYS A 106 1.15 1.80 -10.65
C CYS A 106 1.99 0.70 -11.31
N CYS A 107 1.33 -0.27 -11.93
CA CYS A 107 1.95 -1.37 -12.66
C CYS A 107 0.93 -1.89 -13.67
N HIS A 108 1.43 -2.56 -14.71
CA HIS A 108 0.58 -3.21 -15.70
C HIS A 108 0.19 -4.64 -15.32
N ALA A 109 -0.65 -5.27 -16.13
CA ALA A 109 -1.30 -6.54 -15.80
C ALA A 109 -0.38 -7.75 -15.70
N THR A 110 0.69 -7.81 -16.49
CA THR A 110 1.69 -8.89 -16.38
C THR A 110 2.61 -8.70 -15.18
N GLY A 111 2.81 -7.45 -14.74
CA GLY A 111 3.65 -7.08 -13.59
C GLY A 111 5.13 -6.85 -13.89
N THR A 112 5.56 -7.03 -15.14
CA THR A 112 6.95 -6.87 -15.62
C THR A 112 7.40 -5.40 -15.69
N ASP A 113 6.46 -4.47 -15.81
CA ASP A 113 6.64 -3.02 -15.76
C ASP A 113 5.91 -2.44 -14.54
N LYS A 114 6.73 -2.06 -13.56
CA LYS A 114 6.32 -1.29 -12.40
C LYS A 114 6.72 0.16 -12.63
N VAL A 115 5.74 1.05 -12.56
CA VAL A 115 6.00 2.49 -12.63
C VAL A 115 6.73 2.92 -11.35
N PRO A 116 7.75 3.79 -11.43
CA PRO A 116 8.41 4.32 -10.25
C PRO A 116 7.41 4.96 -9.28
N LEU A 117 7.62 4.73 -7.98
CA LEU A 117 6.77 5.30 -6.94
C LEU A 117 6.81 6.83 -6.95
N MET A 118 5.69 7.44 -6.57
CA MET A 118 5.64 8.84 -6.16
C MET A 118 5.01 8.95 -4.78
N ASP A 119 5.71 9.62 -3.88
CA ASP A 119 5.31 9.73 -2.48
C ASP A 119 4.95 11.17 -2.13
N ILE A 120 3.86 11.32 -1.39
CA ILE A 120 3.35 12.60 -0.91
C ILE A 120 3.50 12.65 0.60
N GLY A 121 4.23 13.64 1.09
CA GLY A 121 4.39 13.92 2.51
C GLY A 121 3.98 15.33 2.90
N LYS A 122 4.11 15.63 4.20
CA LYS A 122 3.66 16.91 4.77
C LYS A 122 4.69 18.04 4.63
N SER A 123 5.96 17.71 4.78
CA SER A 123 7.06 18.69 4.84
C SER A 123 7.67 18.87 3.46
N ALA A 124 7.81 20.11 2.99
CA ALA A 124 8.44 20.41 1.71
C ALA A 124 9.95 20.16 1.68
N ASP A 125 10.62 20.35 2.82
CA ASP A 125 12.05 20.08 2.99
C ASP A 125 12.28 19.30 4.30
N PRO A 126 12.01 17.98 4.31
CA PRO A 126 12.39 17.11 5.42
C PRO A 126 13.88 17.22 5.70
N ARG A 127 14.28 17.43 6.96
CA ARG A 127 15.69 17.65 7.32
C ARG A 127 16.61 16.51 6.89
N CYS A 128 16.11 15.28 6.85
CA CYS A 128 16.85 14.12 6.35
C CYS A 128 17.29 14.26 4.87
N PHE A 129 16.60 15.07 4.06
CA PHE A 129 16.98 15.31 2.66
C PHE A 129 18.25 16.17 2.49
N ARG A 130 18.76 16.74 3.58
CA ARG A 130 20.06 17.43 3.61
C ARG A 130 21.22 16.44 3.59
N LEU A 131 21.01 15.21 4.05
CA LEU A 131 22.02 14.17 4.01
C LEU A 131 22.13 13.59 2.60
N ARG A 132 20.99 13.27 2.00
CA ARG A 132 20.89 12.76 0.63
C ARG A 132 19.49 12.98 0.08
N LYS A 133 19.39 13.17 -1.24
CA LYS A 133 18.09 13.24 -1.92
C LYS A 133 17.49 11.85 -2.11
N PRO A 134 16.17 11.69 -1.94
CA PRO A 134 15.51 10.42 -2.23
C PRO A 134 15.55 10.13 -3.74
N LYS A 135 15.59 8.85 -4.10
CA LYS A 135 15.46 8.41 -5.50
C LYS A 135 14.00 8.46 -5.95
N ILE A 136 13.08 8.04 -5.08
CA ILE A 136 11.63 8.21 -5.26
C ILE A 136 11.28 9.69 -5.42
N LYS A 137 10.38 9.98 -6.37
CA LYS A 137 9.82 11.32 -6.53
C LYS A 137 8.99 11.68 -5.30
N TYR A 138 9.48 12.63 -4.50
CA TYR A 138 8.77 13.14 -3.33
C TYR A 138 8.08 14.48 -3.64
N VAL A 139 6.82 14.59 -3.22
CA VAL A 139 6.02 15.81 -3.30
C VAL A 139 5.46 16.15 -1.93
N ALA A 140 5.28 17.44 -1.64
CA ALA A 140 4.80 17.89 -0.34
C ALA A 140 3.55 18.75 -0.45
N ASN A 141 2.58 18.48 0.41
CA ASN A 141 1.44 19.35 0.64
C ASN A 141 1.02 19.32 2.12
N LYS A 142 0.18 20.26 2.56
CA LYS A 142 -0.14 20.42 3.99
C LYS A 142 -0.90 19.22 4.59
N SER A 143 -1.64 18.47 3.78
CA SER A 143 -2.50 17.37 4.23
C SER A 143 -1.81 16.00 4.17
N ALA A 144 -0.75 15.85 3.37
CA ALA A 144 -0.17 14.58 2.95
C ALA A 144 -1.15 13.62 2.26
N TRP A 145 -2.27 14.15 1.75
CA TRP A 145 -3.24 13.43 0.93
C TRP A 145 -3.07 13.80 -0.53
N ASN A 146 -3.52 12.94 -1.44
CA ASN A 146 -3.53 13.30 -2.83
C ASN A 146 -4.56 14.42 -3.11
N ASN A 147 -4.31 15.19 -4.18
CA ASN A 147 -5.24 16.15 -4.75
C ASN A 147 -4.95 16.26 -6.25
N SER A 148 -5.83 16.93 -6.99
CA SER A 148 -5.72 17.01 -8.46
C SER A 148 -4.39 17.60 -8.94
N LYS A 149 -3.78 18.54 -8.21
CA LYS A 149 -2.48 19.10 -8.57
C LYS A 149 -1.36 18.06 -8.47
N GLU A 150 -1.38 17.24 -7.42
CA GLU A 150 -0.37 16.20 -7.25
C GLU A 150 -0.62 15.03 -8.20
N MET A 151 -1.89 14.71 -8.49
CA MET A 151 -2.28 13.77 -9.53
C MET A 151 -1.72 14.17 -10.91
N LEU A 152 -1.86 15.43 -11.33
CA LEU A 152 -1.31 15.91 -12.60
C LEU A 152 0.22 15.78 -12.67
N LYS A 153 0.92 15.92 -11.54
CA LYS A 153 2.38 15.68 -11.51
C LYS A 153 2.71 14.21 -11.70
N TRP A 154 1.94 13.33 -11.07
CA TRP A 154 2.07 11.89 -11.26
C TRP A 154 1.75 11.48 -12.70
N LEU A 155 0.67 11.99 -13.29
CA LEU A 155 0.30 11.71 -14.69
C LEU A 155 1.40 12.13 -15.68
N ARG A 156 2.07 13.27 -15.47
CA ARG A 156 3.25 13.65 -16.27
C ARG A 156 4.41 12.68 -16.10
N MET A 157 4.66 12.23 -14.87
CA MET A 157 5.67 11.21 -14.60
C MET A 157 5.34 9.89 -15.31
N PHE A 158 4.09 9.45 -15.23
CA PHE A 158 3.60 8.24 -15.90
C PHE A 158 3.66 8.36 -17.43
N LYS A 159 3.19 9.47 -18.02
CA LYS A 159 3.33 9.74 -19.46
C LYS A 159 4.79 9.65 -19.92
N ASN A 160 5.72 10.21 -19.16
CA ASN A 160 7.15 10.14 -19.47
C ASN A 160 7.72 8.72 -19.33
N HIS A 161 7.25 7.95 -18.34
CA HIS A 161 7.59 6.54 -18.19
C HIS A 161 7.16 5.75 -19.44
N ILE A 162 5.89 5.88 -19.85
CA ILE A 162 5.37 5.19 -21.04
C ILE A 162 6.10 5.60 -22.32
N LYS A 163 6.36 6.90 -22.53
CA LYS A 163 7.14 7.36 -23.70
C LYS A 163 8.54 6.75 -23.75
N LYS A 164 9.13 6.41 -22.60
CA LYS A 164 10.46 5.82 -22.49
C LYS A 164 10.42 4.30 -22.65
N THR A 165 9.48 3.62 -22.01
CA THR A 165 9.42 2.14 -21.98
C THR A 165 8.68 1.56 -23.18
N LYS A 166 7.71 2.29 -23.73
CA LYS A 166 6.81 1.87 -24.81
C LYS A 166 6.66 2.98 -25.87
N PRO A 167 7.74 3.36 -26.58
CA PRO A 167 7.71 4.47 -27.53
C PRO A 167 6.70 4.24 -28.65
N GLY A 168 5.86 5.25 -28.91
CA GLY A 168 4.84 5.21 -29.96
C GLY A 168 3.58 4.41 -29.63
N LYS A 169 3.49 3.80 -28.45
CA LYS A 169 2.28 3.11 -27.99
C LYS A 169 1.39 4.01 -27.15
N LYS A 170 0.08 3.77 -27.26
CA LYS A 170 -0.94 4.29 -26.35
C LYS A 170 -1.31 3.18 -25.37
N VAL A 171 -1.39 3.48 -24.08
CA VAL A 171 -1.71 2.51 -23.01
C VAL A 171 -3.05 2.84 -22.36
N VAL A 172 -3.68 1.84 -21.74
CA VAL A 172 -4.89 2.02 -20.93
C VAL A 172 -4.47 2.22 -19.48
N LEU A 173 -5.00 3.26 -18.81
CA LEU A 173 -4.82 3.48 -17.39
C LEU A 173 -6.17 3.41 -16.67
N ILE A 174 -6.30 2.44 -15.77
CA ILE A 174 -7.47 2.21 -14.94
C ILE A 174 -7.26 2.86 -13.57
N MET A 175 -8.18 3.73 -13.16
CA MET A 175 -8.17 4.42 -11.86
C MET A 175 -9.52 4.28 -11.17
N ASP A 176 -9.57 4.49 -9.85
CA ASP A 176 -10.85 4.63 -9.16
C ASP A 176 -11.54 5.96 -9.52
N ASN A 177 -12.86 6.03 -9.33
CA ASN A 177 -13.64 7.24 -9.57
C ASN A 177 -13.54 8.22 -8.38
N CYS A 178 -12.32 8.65 -8.08
CA CYS A 178 -12.03 9.64 -7.04
C CYS A 178 -12.06 11.07 -7.63
N GLY A 179 -12.63 12.02 -6.88
CA GLY A 179 -12.72 13.43 -7.32
C GLY A 179 -11.37 14.10 -7.62
N ALA A 180 -10.26 13.57 -7.10
CA ALA A 180 -8.92 14.06 -7.43
C ALA A 180 -8.48 13.71 -8.88
N HIS A 181 -9.14 12.73 -9.52
CA HIS A 181 -8.71 12.13 -10.79
C HIS A 181 -9.38 12.75 -12.04
N GLY A 182 -10.38 13.63 -11.84
CA GLY A 182 -11.27 14.12 -12.90
C GLY A 182 -11.04 15.55 -13.38
N GLN A 183 -9.82 16.10 -13.30
CA GLN A 183 -9.52 17.42 -13.88
C GLN A 183 -8.82 17.26 -15.23
N ASP A 184 -9.23 18.07 -16.22
CA ASP A 184 -8.70 18.18 -17.59
C ASP A 184 -7.52 17.24 -17.92
N LEU A 185 -7.85 16.10 -18.51
CA LEU A 185 -6.90 15.04 -18.86
C LEU A 185 -6.41 15.14 -20.31
N SER A 186 -6.85 16.15 -21.06
CA SER A 186 -6.57 16.31 -22.48
C SER A 186 -5.08 16.33 -22.82
N GLU A 187 -4.24 16.85 -21.90
CA GLU A 187 -2.77 16.86 -22.01
C GLU A 187 -2.17 15.45 -22.21
N PHE A 188 -2.88 14.40 -21.77
CA PHE A 188 -2.35 13.03 -21.67
C PHE A 188 -2.98 12.04 -22.67
N GLU A 189 -4.06 12.43 -23.34
CA GLU A 189 -4.85 11.54 -24.20
C GLU A 189 -4.12 11.06 -25.47
N ASP A 190 -3.00 11.70 -25.82
CA ASP A 190 -2.08 11.26 -26.88
C ASP A 190 -1.37 9.95 -26.53
N VAL A 191 -1.16 9.67 -25.24
CA VAL A 191 -0.40 8.49 -24.74
C VAL A 191 -1.26 7.58 -23.86
N ILE A 192 -2.32 8.10 -23.25
CA ILE A 192 -3.09 7.38 -22.23
C ILE A 192 -4.58 7.38 -22.61
N ASP A 193 -5.20 6.20 -22.62
CA ASP A 193 -6.66 6.02 -22.58
C ASP A 193 -7.09 5.80 -21.12
N PHE A 194 -7.85 6.74 -20.57
CA PHE A 194 -8.29 6.68 -19.18
C PHE A 194 -9.56 5.86 -19.05
N LYS A 195 -9.55 4.94 -18.09
CA LYS A 195 -10.73 4.18 -17.67
C LYS A 195 -10.93 4.34 -16.17
N PHE A 196 -12.19 4.49 -15.77
CA PHE A 196 -12.56 4.65 -14.37
C PHE A 196 -13.36 3.45 -13.91
N LEU A 197 -13.02 2.94 -12.73
CA LEU A 197 -13.82 1.91 -12.08
C LEU A 197 -15.18 2.48 -11.67
N PRO A 198 -16.24 1.68 -11.72
CA PRO A 198 -17.53 2.08 -11.18
C PRO A 198 -17.40 2.43 -9.68
N PRO A 199 -18.18 3.39 -9.17
CA PRO A 199 -18.19 3.72 -7.75
C PRO A 199 -18.40 2.49 -6.85
N ASN A 200 -17.76 2.47 -5.68
CA ASN A 200 -17.87 1.41 -4.66
C ASN A 200 -17.41 0.01 -5.11
N THR A 201 -16.60 -0.09 -6.17
CA THR A 201 -16.14 -1.40 -6.68
C THR A 201 -14.67 -1.72 -6.47
N THR A 202 -13.91 -0.79 -5.88
CA THR A 202 -12.45 -0.88 -5.71
C THR A 202 -12.02 -2.19 -5.06
N SER A 203 -12.67 -2.59 -3.97
CA SER A 203 -12.35 -3.82 -3.23
C SER A 203 -12.46 -5.12 -4.04
N ARG A 204 -13.22 -5.12 -5.14
CA ARG A 204 -13.45 -6.29 -5.99
C ARG A 204 -12.62 -6.27 -7.27
N PHE A 205 -12.57 -5.12 -7.94
CA PHE A 205 -11.99 -5.03 -9.29
C PHE A 205 -10.64 -4.31 -9.35
N GLN A 206 -10.13 -3.76 -8.24
CA GLN A 206 -8.82 -3.12 -8.22
C GLN A 206 -7.71 -4.12 -7.82
N PRO A 207 -6.72 -4.38 -8.70
CA PRO A 207 -5.58 -5.25 -8.39
C PRO A 207 -4.83 -4.88 -7.10
N TYR A 208 -4.75 -3.57 -6.78
CA TYR A 208 -4.06 -3.11 -5.57
C TYR A 208 -4.73 -3.53 -4.27
N ASP A 209 -6.07 -3.46 -4.23
CA ASP A 209 -6.88 -3.95 -3.13
C ASP A 209 -6.93 -5.49 -3.08
N ALA A 210 -6.66 -6.16 -4.21
CA ALA A 210 -6.61 -7.61 -4.28
C ALA A 210 -5.40 -8.23 -3.56
N GLY A 211 -4.35 -7.44 -3.25
CA GLY A 211 -3.24 -7.87 -2.39
C GLY A 211 -1.96 -7.03 -2.47
N ILE A 212 -1.72 -6.28 -3.54
CA ILE A 212 -0.43 -5.58 -3.78
C ILE A 212 -0.15 -4.56 -2.67
N ILE A 213 -1.12 -3.70 -2.32
CA ILE A 213 -0.95 -2.71 -1.23
C ILE A 213 -0.67 -3.40 0.11
N ALA A 214 -1.38 -4.51 0.38
CA ALA A 214 -1.21 -5.25 1.63
C ALA A 214 0.20 -5.84 1.76
N VAL A 215 0.72 -6.43 0.68
CA VAL A 215 2.08 -6.97 0.65
C VAL A 215 3.12 -5.86 0.72
N LEU A 216 2.97 -4.76 -0.02
CA LEU A 216 3.86 -3.60 0.05
C LEU A 216 4.01 -3.11 1.50
N LYS A 217 2.90 -2.87 2.20
CA LYS A 217 2.92 -2.43 3.61
C LYS A 217 3.51 -3.48 4.54
N CYS A 218 3.21 -4.76 4.32
CA CYS A 218 3.73 -5.86 5.13
C CYS A 218 5.26 -5.97 5.00
N ARG A 219 5.77 -6.01 3.76
CA ARG A 219 7.20 -6.08 3.44
C ARG A 219 7.96 -4.85 3.93
N TYR A 220 7.38 -3.67 3.76
CA TYR A 220 7.91 -2.43 4.36
C TYR A 220 8.09 -2.58 5.88
N LYS A 221 7.05 -3.04 6.58
CA LYS A 221 7.12 -3.22 8.04
C LYS A 221 8.12 -4.28 8.44
N TYR A 222 8.21 -5.38 7.70
CA TYR A 222 9.20 -6.42 7.92
C TYR A 222 10.63 -5.86 7.83
N ARG A 223 10.97 -5.13 6.77
CA ARG A 223 12.30 -4.52 6.61
C ARG A 223 12.60 -3.51 7.71
N LEU A 224 11.64 -2.64 8.02
CA LEU A 224 11.76 -1.67 9.11
C LEU A 224 12.07 -2.36 10.44
N LEU A 225 11.34 -3.42 10.79
CA LEU A 225 11.54 -4.16 12.03
C LEU A 225 12.85 -4.94 12.03
N LYS A 226 13.27 -5.50 10.89
CA LYS A 226 14.55 -6.18 10.75
C LYS A 226 15.71 -5.23 11.03
N ILE A 227 15.71 -4.05 10.40
CA ILE A 227 16.75 -3.02 10.63
C ILE A 227 16.69 -2.51 12.06
N TRP A 228 15.49 -2.29 12.60
CA TRP A 228 15.34 -1.83 13.98
C TRP A 228 15.85 -2.87 14.97
N ALA A 229 15.54 -4.15 14.77
CA ALA A 229 16.04 -5.25 15.59
C ALA A 229 17.57 -5.34 15.52
N LEU A 230 18.17 -5.28 14.34
CA LEU A 230 19.64 -5.30 14.19
C LEU A 230 20.28 -4.08 14.86
N THR A 231 19.73 -2.88 14.65
CA THR A 231 20.30 -1.64 15.19
C THR A 231 20.07 -1.45 16.70
N VAL A 232 19.07 -2.11 17.29
CA VAL A 232 18.74 -2.01 18.72
C VAL A 232 19.23 -3.23 19.53
N LEU A 233 19.24 -4.44 18.96
CA LEU A 233 19.61 -5.68 19.66
C LEU A 233 21.10 -6.05 19.52
N GLU A 234 21.79 -5.66 18.44
CA GLU A 234 23.24 -5.94 18.27
C GLU A 234 24.12 -4.79 18.81
N GLN A 235 23.86 -4.40 20.06
CA GLN A 235 24.30 -3.12 20.63
C GLN A 235 25.43 -3.20 21.66
N ASP A 236 26.56 -3.84 21.33
CA ASP A 236 27.83 -3.50 21.99
C ASP A 236 28.72 -2.60 21.09
N ALA A 237 28.97 -2.95 19.83
CA ALA A 237 29.84 -2.16 18.95
C ALA A 237 29.16 -0.89 18.37
N LEU A 238 27.90 -0.99 17.92
CA LEU A 238 27.15 0.14 17.35
C LEU A 238 26.66 1.13 18.41
N MET A 239 26.48 0.70 19.66
CA MET A 239 26.22 1.59 20.81
C MET A 239 27.40 2.52 21.08
N VAL A 240 28.63 2.04 20.92
CA VAL A 240 29.84 2.85 21.10
C VAL A 240 29.94 3.92 20.00
N GLN A 241 29.68 3.58 18.74
CA GLN A 241 29.59 4.56 17.65
C GLN A 241 28.41 5.53 17.82
N ALA A 242 27.22 5.04 18.20
CA ALA A 242 26.06 5.89 18.44
C ALA A 242 26.25 6.83 19.65
N LYS A 243 26.95 6.39 20.70
CA LYS A 243 27.39 7.24 21.83
C LYS A 243 28.48 8.22 21.39
N ALA A 244 29.42 7.82 20.54
CA ALA A 244 30.41 8.71 19.95
C ALA A 244 29.78 9.77 19.04
N CYS A 245 28.70 9.45 18.31
CA CYS A 245 27.93 10.42 17.53
C CYS A 245 26.99 11.28 18.38
N ARG A 246 26.73 10.97 19.66
CA ARG A 246 25.95 11.85 20.57
C ARG A 246 26.70 13.13 20.93
N SER A 247 28.01 13.22 20.71
CA SER A 247 28.79 14.45 20.84
C SER A 247 28.65 15.38 19.63
N VAL A 248 28.16 14.87 18.49
CA VAL A 248 27.78 15.68 17.32
C VAL A 248 26.39 16.27 17.56
N LYS A 249 26.21 17.58 17.33
CA LYS A 249 24.92 18.28 17.51
C LYS A 249 23.76 17.49 16.86
N TYR A 250 22.93 16.88 17.71
CA TYR A 250 21.75 16.13 17.28
C TYR A 250 20.71 17.07 16.67
N VAL A 251 20.55 17.02 15.35
CA VAL A 251 19.44 17.70 14.66
C VAL A 251 18.29 16.71 14.51
N ASN A 252 17.22 16.94 15.29
CA ASN A 252 16.03 16.09 15.26
C ASN A 252 15.47 15.94 13.83
N GLY A 253 15.15 14.70 13.42
CA GLY A 253 14.62 14.36 12.11
C GLY A 253 15.62 14.29 10.96
N MET A 254 16.92 14.51 11.22
CA MET A 254 17.97 14.40 10.19
C MET A 254 18.48 12.96 10.04
N TYR A 255 18.74 12.27 11.15
CA TYR A 255 19.21 10.87 11.17
C TYR A 255 18.04 9.89 11.36
N GLY A 256 18.24 8.65 10.94
CA GLY A 256 17.20 7.64 10.77
C GLY A 256 17.46 6.33 11.49
N ILE A 257 16.77 5.27 11.05
CA ILE A 257 16.83 3.93 11.68
C ILE A 257 18.23 3.34 11.71
N HIS A 258 19.03 3.55 10.68
CA HIS A 258 20.39 3.04 10.59
C HIS A 258 21.33 3.66 11.64
N GLN A 259 20.96 4.81 12.22
CA GLN A 259 21.69 5.49 13.29
C GLN A 259 21.03 5.29 14.67
N GLY A 260 20.17 4.28 14.81
CA GLY A 260 19.46 3.99 16.06
C GLY A 260 18.43 5.06 16.44
N LYS A 261 17.97 5.87 15.47
CA LYS A 261 16.89 6.86 15.66
C LYS A 261 15.58 6.32 15.09
N PRO A 262 14.42 6.88 15.49
CA PRO A 262 13.16 6.51 14.85
C PRO A 262 13.21 6.82 13.33
N PRO A 263 12.50 6.05 12.49
CA PRO A 263 12.50 6.27 11.05
C PRO A 263 12.07 7.69 10.70
N ASN A 264 12.79 8.29 9.77
CA ASN A 264 12.47 9.55 9.12
C ASN A 264 11.87 9.31 7.74
N VAL A 265 11.55 10.39 7.01
CA VAL A 265 10.92 10.29 5.68
C VAL A 265 11.87 9.63 4.67
N LEU A 266 13.17 9.94 4.71
CA LEU A 266 14.15 9.36 3.80
C LEU A 266 14.26 7.83 3.98
N ASP A 267 14.31 7.35 5.22
CA ASP A 267 14.29 5.90 5.52
C ASP A 267 13.03 5.25 4.94
N ALA A 268 11.87 5.92 5.04
CA ALA A 268 10.61 5.39 4.55
C ALA A 268 10.60 5.26 3.02
N LEU A 269 11.10 6.28 2.31
CA LEU A 269 11.20 6.28 0.85
C LEU A 269 12.13 5.18 0.35
N GLU A 270 13.29 5.01 0.98
CA GLU A 270 14.28 4.00 0.56
C GLU A 270 13.77 2.58 0.79
N LEU A 271 13.14 2.33 1.94
CA LEU A 271 12.54 1.03 2.20
C LEU A 271 11.38 0.73 1.26
N LEU A 272 10.58 1.74 0.88
CA LEU A 272 9.51 1.56 -0.09
C LEU A 272 10.06 1.21 -1.48
N GLU A 273 11.11 1.91 -1.92
CA GLU A 273 11.78 1.63 -3.18
C GLU A 273 12.31 0.20 -3.21
N GLU A 274 13.04 -0.21 -2.16
CA GLU A 274 13.57 -1.57 -2.07
C GLU A 274 12.47 -2.63 -2.12
N VAL A 275 11.35 -2.41 -1.43
CA VAL A 275 10.23 -3.36 -1.42
C VAL A 275 9.55 -3.42 -2.79
N TRP A 276 9.30 -2.26 -3.40
CA TRP A 276 8.62 -2.16 -4.68
C TRP A 276 9.40 -2.84 -5.79
N GLU A 277 10.70 -2.60 -5.84
CA GLU A 277 11.58 -3.19 -6.85
C GLU A 277 11.83 -4.68 -6.59
N ASN A 278 12.13 -5.08 -5.34
CA ASN A 278 12.73 -6.40 -5.07
C ASN A 278 11.82 -7.40 -4.34
N ASP A 279 10.82 -6.97 -3.58
CA ASP A 279 10.07 -7.88 -2.68
C ASP A 279 8.68 -8.29 -3.22
N ILE A 280 8.18 -7.57 -4.22
CA ILE A 280 6.90 -7.85 -4.87
C ILE A 280 7.22 -8.43 -6.25
N SER A 281 7.02 -9.74 -6.41
CA SER A 281 7.34 -10.40 -7.67
C SER A 281 6.29 -10.13 -8.75
N GLU A 282 6.69 -10.28 -10.00
CA GLU A 282 5.83 -10.14 -11.17
C GLU A 282 4.66 -11.12 -11.09
N GLU A 283 4.92 -12.38 -10.74
CA GLU A 283 3.88 -13.41 -10.64
C GLU A 283 2.86 -13.10 -9.53
N PHE A 284 3.29 -12.44 -8.44
CA PHE A 284 2.37 -11.99 -7.41
C PHE A 284 1.44 -10.89 -7.93
N ILE A 285 1.96 -9.94 -8.72
CA ILE A 285 1.18 -8.90 -9.37
C ILE A 285 0.18 -9.53 -10.34
N THR A 286 0.62 -10.41 -11.24
CA THR A 286 -0.26 -11.09 -12.21
C THR A 286 -1.41 -11.81 -11.52
N ARG A 287 -1.13 -12.51 -10.41
CA ARG A 287 -2.18 -13.18 -9.61
C ARG A 287 -3.19 -12.21 -9.02
N CYS A 288 -2.78 -11.02 -8.61
CA CYS A 288 -3.69 -9.98 -8.12
C CYS A 288 -4.60 -9.48 -9.25
N TRP A 289 -4.05 -9.27 -10.45
CA TRP A 289 -4.81 -8.91 -11.65
C TRP A 289 -5.81 -9.98 -12.08
N LEU A 290 -5.42 -11.26 -12.05
CA LEU A 290 -6.32 -12.37 -12.35
C LEU A 290 -7.45 -12.49 -11.30
N LYS A 291 -7.15 -12.22 -10.03
CA LYS A 291 -8.13 -12.32 -8.94
C LYS A 291 -9.24 -11.27 -9.04
N CYS A 292 -8.95 -10.08 -9.55
CA CYS A 292 -9.91 -8.98 -9.62
C CYS A 292 -10.75 -8.99 -10.91
N THR A 293 -10.56 -9.97 -11.80
CA THR A 293 -11.40 -10.22 -13.00
C THR A 293 -11.69 -9.00 -13.88
N ILE A 294 -10.82 -7.99 -13.86
CA ILE A 294 -11.03 -6.74 -14.61
C ILE A 294 -10.68 -6.91 -16.09
N LEU A 295 -9.75 -7.80 -16.39
CA LEU A 295 -9.36 -8.19 -17.73
C LEU A 295 -10.45 -9.06 -18.36
N ASP A 296 -10.56 -9.07 -19.68
CA ASP A 296 -11.52 -9.94 -20.35
C ASP A 296 -11.08 -11.43 -20.27
N PRO A 297 -12.00 -12.38 -20.51
CA PRO A 297 -11.69 -13.81 -20.39
C PRO A 297 -10.54 -14.32 -21.27
N ALA A 298 -10.33 -13.73 -22.46
CA ALA A 298 -9.23 -14.12 -23.35
C ALA A 298 -7.88 -13.63 -22.78
N GLN A 299 -7.83 -12.39 -22.30
CA GLN A 299 -6.66 -11.84 -21.59
C GLN A 299 -6.31 -12.66 -20.33
N GLN A 300 -7.32 -12.99 -19.52
CA GLN A 300 -7.12 -13.81 -18.32
C GLN A 300 -6.57 -15.21 -18.67
N SER A 301 -7.08 -15.80 -19.75
CA SER A 301 -6.63 -17.13 -20.21
C SER A 301 -5.17 -17.08 -20.66
N ALA A 302 -4.78 -16.07 -21.44
CA ALA A 302 -3.40 -15.86 -21.87
C ALA A 302 -2.43 -15.65 -20.70
N LEU A 303 -2.79 -14.80 -19.73
CA LEU A 303 -1.97 -14.59 -18.53
C LEU A 303 -1.83 -15.85 -17.67
N THR A 304 -2.89 -16.66 -17.59
CA THR A 304 -2.89 -17.90 -16.81
C THR A 304 -2.05 -19.00 -17.45
N SER A 305 -2.00 -19.09 -18.79
CA SER A 305 -1.11 -20.04 -19.47
C SER A 305 0.36 -19.74 -19.20
N ASP A 306 0.70 -18.46 -19.11
CA ASP A 306 2.10 -18.02 -18.95
C ASP A 306 2.61 -18.13 -17.49
N HIS A 307 1.72 -18.02 -16.49
CA HIS A 307 2.10 -17.92 -15.07
C HIS A 307 1.62 -19.09 -14.19
N GLY A 308 0.98 -20.10 -14.80
CA GLY A 308 0.48 -21.29 -14.13
C GLY A 308 -0.85 -21.08 -13.38
N LYS A 309 -1.63 -22.16 -13.24
CA LYS A 309 -2.97 -22.12 -12.63
C LYS A 309 -2.95 -21.63 -11.18
N ASN A 310 -3.95 -20.82 -10.83
CA ASN A 310 -4.21 -20.36 -9.47
C ASN A 310 -4.62 -21.56 -8.59
N LYS A 311 -3.79 -21.97 -7.62
CA LYS A 311 -4.02 -23.13 -6.73
C LYS A 311 -5.13 -22.93 -5.68
N LYS A 312 -6.14 -22.10 -5.96
CA LYS A 312 -7.26 -21.80 -5.03
C LYS A 312 -8.64 -22.12 -5.60
N ALA A 313 -8.70 -22.93 -6.66
CA ALA A 313 -9.93 -23.41 -7.28
C ALA A 313 -10.11 -24.93 -7.14
N GLU A 314 -9.58 -25.52 -6.05
CA GLU A 314 -9.93 -26.86 -5.54
C GLU A 314 -10.31 -26.76 -4.07
#